data_AF-A0A348YKQ5-F1
#
_entry.id   AF-A0A348YKQ5-F1
#
_cell.length_a   1.000
_cell.length_b   1.000
_cell.length_c   1.000
_cell.angle_alpha   90.00
_cell.angle_beta   90.00
_cell.angle_gamma   90.00
#
_symmetry.space_group_name_H-M   'P 1'
#
loop_
_entity.id
_entity.type
_entity.pdbx_description
1 polymer ?
#
loop_
_entity_poly.entity_id
_entity_poly.type
_entity_poly.pdbx_seq_one_letter_code
_entity_poly.pdbx_strand_id
1 'polypeptide(L)'
;TLIAVFENLIGICMDIFEISRIKAVLINIVVVIALGLPCMLGYNLLSWVHPMGGESTILDTYDFVLSENILPLGAMCYILYVSIKRGWGFDRYQDECNAGKGVKLPAFARTYYKIVLPLVVSVLFVQGYIGIFCK
;
A
#
# COMPACT_ATOMS: atom_id res chain seq x y z
N THR A 1 4.33 -4.71 -14.37
CA THR A 1 4.06 -4.19 -13.02
C THR A 1 4.32 -2.68 -12.95
N LEU A 2 5.53 -2.21 -13.28
CA LEU A 2 5.90 -0.78 -13.23
C LEU A 2 4.92 0.15 -13.97
N ILE A 3 4.56 -0.17 -15.22
CA ILE A 3 3.62 0.66 -16.00
C ILE A 3 2.27 0.82 -15.28
N ALA A 4 1.75 -0.26 -14.66
CA ALA A 4 0.49 -0.21 -13.93
C ALA A 4 0.58 0.64 -12.65
N VAL A 5 1.72 0.59 -11.95
CA VAL A 5 1.98 1.44 -10.77
C VAL A 5 2.05 2.91 -11.17
N PHE A 6 2.78 3.23 -12.24
CA PHE A 6 2.86 4.60 -12.76
C PHE A 6 1.51 5.12 -13.26
N GLU A 7 0.73 4.31 -13.98
CA GLU A 7 -0.59 4.72 -14.46
C GLU A 7 -1.55 4.98 -13.30
N ASN A 8 -1.53 4.14 -12.24
CA ASN A 8 -2.33 4.37 -11.04
C ASN A 8 -1.91 5.68 -10.32
N LEU A 9 -0.61 5.90 -10.18
CA LEU A 9 -0.07 7.13 -9.57
C LEU A 9 -0.46 8.38 -10.37
N ILE A 10 -0.33 8.34 -11.70
CA ILE A 10 -0.75 9.44 -12.58
C ILE A 10 -2.27 9.63 -12.52
N GLY A 11 -3.04 8.54 -12.50
CA GLY A 11 -4.50 8.56 -12.34
C GLY A 11 -4.94 9.31 -11.08
N ILE A 12 -4.37 8.94 -9.93
CA ILE A 12 -4.64 9.60 -8.65
C ILE A 12 -4.25 11.08 -8.70
N CYS A 13 -3.09 11.42 -9.30
CA CYS A 13 -2.69 12.81 -9.45
C CYS A 13 -3.63 13.62 -10.35
N MET A 14 -4.15 13.03 -11.43
CA MET A 14 -5.12 13.69 -12.31
C MET A 14 -6.45 13.91 -11.58
N ASP A 15 -6.92 12.93 -10.80
CA ASP A 15 -8.19 13.03 -10.06
C ASP A 15 -8.13 14.03 -8.90
N ILE A 16 -7.03 14.07 -8.14
CA ILE A 16 -6.89 14.96 -6.99
C ILE A 16 -6.58 16.40 -7.40
N PHE A 17 -5.68 16.59 -8.37
CA PHE A 17 -5.23 17.93 -8.77
C PHE A 17 -6.00 18.51 -9.96
N GLU A 18 -6.86 17.71 -10.62
CA GLU A 18 -7.62 18.10 -11.82
C GLU A 18 -6.72 18.63 -12.96
N ILE A 19 -5.50 18.09 -13.08
CA ILE A 19 -4.48 18.53 -14.04
C ILE A 19 -4.48 17.64 -15.30
N SER A 20 -4.11 18.20 -16.45
CA SER A 20 -3.93 17.44 -17.69
C SER A 20 -2.83 16.36 -17.61
N ARG A 21 -3.04 15.24 -18.32
CA ARG A 21 -2.15 14.05 -18.30
C ARG A 21 -0.67 14.38 -18.49
N ILE A 22 -0.33 15.23 -19.45
CA ILE A 22 1.07 15.58 -19.76
C ILE A 22 1.75 16.29 -18.58
N LYS A 23 1.04 17.20 -17.93
CA LYS A 23 1.55 17.92 -16.75
C LYS A 23 1.70 16.97 -15.56
N ALA A 24 0.72 16.10 -15.33
CA ALA A 24 0.79 15.09 -14.28
C ALA A 24 1.98 14.14 -14.47
N VAL A 25 2.26 13.70 -15.70
CA VAL A 25 3.43 12.86 -16.02
C VAL A 25 4.74 13.59 -15.73
N LEU A 26 4.88 14.84 -16.18
CA LEU A 26 6.11 15.62 -15.96
C LEU A 26 6.40 15.84 -14.47
N ILE A 27 5.38 16.20 -13.69
CA ILE A 27 5.53 16.38 -12.24
C ILE A 27 5.94 15.06 -11.58
N ASN A 28 5.27 13.96 -11.92
CA ASN A 28 5.58 12.65 -11.34
C ASN A 28 7.00 12.17 -11.67
N ILE A 29 7.51 12.43 -12.89
CA ILE A 29 8.90 12.11 -13.24
C ILE A 29 9.88 12.86 -12.33
N VAL A 30 9.69 14.18 -12.14
CA VAL A 30 10.56 14.99 -11.29
C VAL A 30 10.51 14.52 -9.85
N VAL A 31 9.32 14.24 -9.32
CA VAL A 31 9.13 13.78 -7.94
C VAL A 31 9.77 12.41 -7.71
N VAL A 32 9.58 11.45 -8.62
CA VAL A 32 10.16 10.10 -8.49
C VAL A 32 11.68 10.16 -8.54
N ILE A 33 12.26 10.97 -9.43
CA ILE A 33 13.73 11.16 -9.48
C ILE A 33 14.21 11.83 -8.20
N ALA A 34 13.55 12.90 -7.75
CA ALA A 34 13.93 13.62 -6.53
C ALA A 34 13.86 12.74 -5.27
N LEU A 35 12.86 11.86 -5.16
CA LEU A 35 12.72 10.90 -4.06
C LEU A 35 13.66 9.69 -4.21
N GLY A 36 14.01 9.29 -5.43
CA GLY A 36 14.95 8.20 -5.70
C GLY A 36 16.42 8.56 -5.47
N LEU A 37 16.78 9.84 -5.68
CA LEU A 37 18.14 10.36 -5.45
C LEU A 37 18.67 10.13 -4.01
N PRO A 38 17.95 10.47 -2.92
CA PRO A 38 18.42 10.19 -1.57
C PRO A 38 18.52 8.69 -1.26
N CYS A 39 17.67 7.85 -1.86
CA CYS A 39 17.77 6.39 -1.72
C CYS A 39 19.04 5.83 -2.38
N MET A 40 19.40 6.31 -3.57
CA MET A 40 20.66 5.91 -4.22
C MET A 40 21.90 6.46 -3.50
N LEU A 41 21.83 7.72 -3.04
CA LEU A 41 22.92 8.37 -2.31
C LEU A 41 23.13 7.76 -0.91
N GLY A 42 22.12 7.12 -0.33
CA GLY A 42 22.20 6.35 0.91
C GLY A 42 23.20 5.20 0.87
N TYR A 43 23.48 4.62 -0.30
CA TYR A 43 24.47 3.55 -0.48
C TYR A 43 25.92 4.05 -0.60
N ASN A 44 26.14 5.36 -0.78
CA ASN A 44 27.48 5.90 -1.09
C ASN A 44 27.87 7.07 -0.17
N LEU A 45 27.19 8.22 -0.27
CA LEU A 45 27.60 9.45 0.41
C LEU A 45 26.96 9.61 1.81
N LEU A 46 25.74 9.07 1.98
CA LEU A 46 24.93 9.16 3.21
C LEU A 46 24.97 7.86 4.04
N SER A 47 25.96 7.01 3.81
CA SER A 47 26.21 5.76 4.55
C SER A 47 26.51 5.97 6.04
N TRP A 48 26.52 7.21 6.54
CA TRP A 48 26.64 7.53 7.97
C TRP A 48 25.29 7.72 8.66
N VAL A 49 24.20 7.90 7.89
CA VAL A 49 22.85 8.06 8.41
C VAL A 49 22.18 6.70 8.43
N HIS A 50 22.08 6.14 9.63
CA HIS A 50 21.45 4.85 9.91
C HIS A 50 20.23 5.07 10.81
N PRO A 51 19.06 5.44 10.25
CA PRO A 51 17.88 5.82 11.04
C PRO A 51 17.36 4.69 11.93
N MET A 52 17.65 3.43 11.57
CA MET A 52 17.25 2.23 12.33
C MET A 52 18.40 1.55 13.11
N GLY A 53 19.62 2.13 13.09
CA GLY A 53 20.82 1.49 13.65
C GLY A 53 21.32 0.29 12.81
N GLY A 54 22.59 -0.09 12.99
CA GLY A 54 23.22 -1.23 12.28
C GLY A 54 23.87 -0.86 10.95
N GLU A 55 23.64 -1.66 9.89
CA GLU A 55 24.02 -1.41 8.47
C GLU A 55 22.84 -0.88 7.62
N SER A 56 21.73 -0.52 8.28
CA SER A 56 20.47 -0.13 7.64
C SER A 56 20.58 1.16 6.83
N THR A 57 20.35 1.06 5.52
CA THR A 57 20.39 2.19 4.60
C THR A 57 19.09 3.01 4.62
N ILE A 58 19.10 4.18 3.99
CA ILE A 58 17.89 5.01 3.79
C ILE A 58 16.81 4.22 3.04
N LEU A 59 17.19 3.32 2.13
CA LEU A 59 16.24 2.47 1.42
C LEU A 59 15.55 1.47 2.35
N ASP A 60 16.29 0.83 3.26
CA ASP A 60 15.72 -0.14 4.20
C ASP A 60 14.71 0.52 5.15
N THR A 61 14.98 1.77 5.54
CA THR A 61 14.04 2.56 6.35
C THR A 61 12.77 2.89 5.55
N TYR A 62 12.91 3.25 4.28
CA TYR A 62 11.79 3.50 3.38
C TYR A 62 10.94 2.23 3.19
N ASP A 63 11.59 1.09 2.96
CA ASP A 63 10.92 -0.20 2.81
C ASP A 63 10.18 -0.61 4.09
N PHE A 64 10.73 -0.35 5.29
CA PHE A 64 9.99 -0.59 6.53
C PHE A 64 8.74 0.28 6.68
N VAL A 65 8.87 1.58 6.40
CA VAL A 65 7.74 2.51 6.52
C VAL A 65 6.65 2.16 5.52
N LEU A 66 7.00 1.74 4.31
CA LEU A 66 6.00 1.45 3.28
C LEU A 66 5.47 0.02 3.32
N SER A 67 6.36 -0.96 3.30
CA SER A 67 5.99 -2.37 3.16
C SER A 67 5.49 -2.98 4.46
N GLU A 68 6.08 -2.62 5.60
CA GLU A 68 5.70 -3.21 6.91
C GLU A 68 4.66 -2.37 7.66
N ASN A 69 4.49 -1.09 7.32
CA ASN A 69 3.51 -0.22 7.96
C ASN A 69 2.38 0.21 7.03
N ILE A 70 2.67 0.99 5.98
CA ILE A 70 1.62 1.59 5.14
C ILE A 70 0.79 0.52 4.40
N LEU A 71 1.41 -0.52 3.84
CA LEU A 71 0.71 -1.59 3.15
C LEU A 71 -0.25 -2.36 4.08
N PRO A 72 0.21 -2.91 5.22
CA PRO A 72 -0.66 -3.63 6.15
C PRO A 72 -1.72 -2.73 6.76
N LEU A 73 -1.40 -1.48 7.11
CA LEU A 73 -2.38 -0.51 7.61
C LEU A 73 -3.44 -0.18 6.56
N GLY A 74 -3.02 0.05 5.31
CA GLY A 74 -3.93 0.27 4.19
C GLY A 74 -4.86 -0.93 3.98
N ALA A 75 -4.31 -2.15 3.99
CA ALA A 75 -5.09 -3.38 3.91
C ALA A 75 -6.07 -3.52 5.07
N MET A 76 -5.67 -3.21 6.31
CA MET A 76 -6.58 -3.22 7.47
C MET A 76 -7.70 -2.20 7.31
N CYS A 77 -7.40 -0.96 6.89
CA CYS A 77 -8.41 0.06 6.64
C CYS A 77 -9.43 -0.40 5.59
N TYR A 78 -8.98 -1.00 4.48
CA TYR A 78 -9.87 -1.57 3.46
C TYR A 78 -10.73 -2.71 4.02
N ILE A 79 -10.14 -3.66 4.75
CA ILE A 79 -10.88 -4.78 5.33
C ILE A 79 -11.91 -4.31 6.35
N LEU A 80 -11.54 -3.37 7.23
CA LEU A 80 -12.44 -2.76 8.20
C LEU A 80 -13.59 -2.03 7.49
N TYR A 81 -13.30 -1.31 6.40
CA TYR A 81 -14.30 -0.61 5.62
C TYR A 81 -15.32 -1.56 4.96
N VAL A 82 -14.87 -2.73 4.49
CA VAL A 82 -15.73 -3.79 3.93
C VAL A 82 -16.48 -4.57 5.02
N SER A 83 -15.87 -4.77 6.19
CA SER A 83 -16.40 -5.63 7.28
C SER A 83 -17.36 -4.90 8.22
N ILE A 84 -17.15 -3.60 8.49
CA ILE A 84 -17.95 -2.83 9.45
C ILE A 84 -19.32 -2.46 8.85
N LYS A 85 -20.40 -2.71 9.62
CA LYS A 85 -21.80 -2.36 9.24
C LYS A 85 -22.04 -0.86 9.01
N ARG A 86 -21.19 0.01 9.58
CA ARG A 86 -21.19 1.47 9.37
C ARG A 86 -20.43 1.95 8.12
N GLY A 87 -19.65 1.06 7.47
CA GLY A 87 -18.97 1.33 6.20
C GLY A 87 -19.82 0.88 5.01
N TRP A 88 -19.22 0.13 4.07
CA TRP A 88 -19.96 -0.44 2.93
C TRP A 88 -20.88 -1.58 3.38
N GLY A 89 -20.41 -2.39 4.33
CA GLY A 89 -21.10 -3.61 4.78
C GLY A 89 -20.98 -4.73 3.75
N PHE A 90 -20.51 -5.91 4.20
CA PHE A 90 -20.24 -7.03 3.32
C PHE A 90 -21.42 -7.44 2.43
N ASP A 91 -22.65 -7.29 2.94
CA ASP A 91 -23.86 -7.68 2.21
C ASP A 91 -24.11 -6.75 1.00
N ARG A 92 -23.90 -5.42 1.15
CA ARG A 92 -23.99 -4.47 0.03
C ARG A 92 -22.82 -4.62 -0.95
N TYR A 93 -21.62 -4.89 -0.44
CA TYR A 93 -20.45 -5.16 -1.27
C TYR A 93 -20.67 -6.42 -2.13
N GLN A 94 -21.23 -7.47 -1.54
CA GLN A 94 -21.58 -8.69 -2.26
C GLN A 94 -22.66 -8.44 -3.31
N ASP A 95 -23.68 -7.64 -3.02
CA ASP A 95 -24.73 -7.29 -3.98
C ASP A 95 -24.18 -6.47 -5.16
N GLU A 96 -23.28 -5.54 -4.92
CA GLU A 96 -22.66 -4.70 -5.96
C GLU A 96 -21.67 -5.49 -6.82
N CYS A 97 -20.83 -6.34 -6.22
CA CYS A 97 -20.00 -7.28 -6.97
C CYS A 97 -20.83 -8.28 -7.79
N ASN A 98 -22.03 -8.63 -7.32
CA ASN A 98 -22.95 -9.54 -8.00
C ASN A 98 -23.92 -8.85 -8.98
N ALA A 99 -23.88 -7.51 -9.10
CA ALA A 99 -24.71 -6.77 -10.04
C ALA A 99 -24.27 -6.94 -11.51
N GLY A 100 -23.02 -7.36 -11.73
CA GLY A 100 -22.49 -7.67 -13.07
C GLY A 100 -22.94 -9.02 -13.62
N LYS A 101 -22.70 -9.25 -14.91
CA LYS A 101 -22.84 -10.58 -15.54
C LYS A 101 -21.53 -11.34 -15.41
N GLY A 102 -21.39 -12.16 -14.36
CA GLY A 102 -20.17 -12.92 -14.08
C GLY A 102 -20.32 -13.93 -12.93
N VAL A 103 -19.21 -14.55 -12.54
CA VAL A 103 -19.16 -15.48 -11.41
C VAL A 103 -19.54 -14.73 -10.13
N LYS A 104 -20.65 -15.13 -9.52
CA LYS A 104 -21.15 -14.51 -8.29
C LYS A 104 -20.22 -14.83 -7.14
N LEU A 105 -19.96 -13.83 -6.31
CA LEU A 105 -19.16 -13.95 -5.10
C LEU A 105 -19.93 -14.83 -4.10
N PRO A 106 -19.44 -16.05 -3.79
CA PRO A 106 -20.17 -17.00 -2.97
C PRO A 106 -20.23 -16.51 -1.51
N ALA A 107 -21.34 -16.76 -0.83
CA ALA A 107 -21.54 -16.32 0.55
C ALA A 107 -20.49 -16.87 1.54
N PHE A 108 -19.83 -17.98 1.22
CA PHE A 108 -18.73 -18.53 2.01
C PHE A 108 -17.47 -17.63 2.01
N ALA A 109 -17.26 -16.85 0.94
CA ALA A 109 -16.17 -15.89 0.87
C ALA A 109 -16.29 -14.82 1.97
N ARG A 110 -17.50 -14.56 2.48
CA ARG A 110 -17.76 -13.68 3.64
C ARG A 110 -16.90 -14.02 4.84
N THR A 111 -16.79 -15.30 5.17
CA THR A 111 -15.99 -15.76 6.31
C THR A 111 -14.49 -15.53 6.04
N TYR A 112 -14.05 -15.74 4.80
CA TYR A 112 -12.67 -15.48 4.38
C TYR A 112 -12.29 -13.99 4.49
N TYR A 113 -13.09 -13.10 3.90
CA TYR A 113 -12.85 -11.65 3.93
C TYR A 113 -12.97 -11.05 5.33
N LYS A 114 -13.85 -11.61 6.17
CA LYS A 114 -14.13 -11.08 7.51
C LYS A 114 -13.20 -11.61 8.59
N ILE A 115 -12.67 -12.84 8.45
CA ILE A 115 -11.89 -13.51 9.50
C ILE A 115 -10.47 -13.81 9.04
N VAL A 116 -10.31 -14.43 7.87
CA VAL A 116 -8.98 -14.87 7.41
C VAL A 116 -8.12 -13.68 7.01
N LEU A 117 -8.67 -12.77 6.20
CA LEU A 117 -7.96 -11.58 5.72
C LEU A 117 -7.45 -10.65 6.83
N PRO A 118 -8.28 -10.20 7.80
CA PRO A 118 -7.77 -9.35 8.87
C PRO A 118 -6.77 -10.08 9.77
N LEU A 119 -6.94 -11.39 9.97
CA LEU A 119 -6.00 -12.18 10.77
C LEU A 119 -4.63 -12.28 10.07
N VAL A 120 -4.59 -12.56 8.77
CA VAL A 120 -3.35 -12.60 7.99
C VAL A 120 -2.66 -11.24 7.99
N VAL A 121 -3.39 -10.14 7.76
CA VAL A 121 -2.82 -8.79 7.79
C VAL A 121 -2.29 -8.43 9.18
N SER A 122 -2.99 -8.84 10.24
CA SER A 122 -2.52 -8.63 11.63
C SER A 122 -1.23 -9.40 11.90
N VAL A 123 -1.11 -10.65 11.41
CA VAL A 123 0.10 -11.46 11.55
C VAL A 123 1.26 -10.82 10.77
N LEU A 124 1.04 -10.34 9.55
CA LEU A 124 2.07 -9.65 8.76
C LEU A 124 2.56 -8.38 9.46
N PHE A 125 1.65 -7.58 10.02
CA PHE A 125 2.02 -6.38 10.78
C PHE A 125 2.89 -6.72 12.00
N VAL A 126 2.54 -7.77 12.76
CA VAL A 126 3.34 -8.23 13.90
C VAL A 126 4.69 -8.80 13.44
N GLN A 127 4.73 -9.57 12.36
CA GLN A 127 5.97 -10.12 11.79
C GLN A 127 6.94 -9.02 11.35
N GLY A 128 6.44 -7.96 10.70
CA GLY A 128 7.23 -6.80 10.29
C GLY A 128 7.91 -6.09 11.46
N TYR A 129 7.17 -5.91 12.55
CA TYR A 129 7.71 -5.31 13.77
C TYR A 129 8.74 -6.22 14.48
N ILE A 130 8.46 -7.53 14.58
CA ILE A 130 9.40 -8.49 15.20
C ILE A 130 10.71 -8.55 14.39
N GLY A 131 10.63 -8.53 13.06
CA GLY A 131 11.81 -8.59 12.18
C GLY A 131 12.76 -7.39 12.32
N ILE A 132 12.28 -6.26 12.84
CA ILE A 132 13.09 -5.05 13.07
C ILE A 132 13.57 -4.94 14.51
N PHE A 133 12.70 -5.19 15.49
CA PHE A 133 13.04 -5.03 16.91
C PHE A 133 13.78 -6.23 17.52
N CYS A 134 13.73 -7.40 16.87
CA CYS A 134 14.40 -8.62 17.32
C CYS A 134 15.67 -8.95 16.49
N LYS A 135 16.18 -7.96 15.74
CA LYS A 135 17.40 -8.08 14.93
C LYS A 135 18.60 -7.46 15.63
#